data_AF-A0A9W8TQI3-F1
#
_entry.id   AF-A0A9W8TQI3-F1
#
_cell.length_a   1.000
_cell.length_b   1.000
_cell.length_c   1.000
_cell.angle_alpha   90.00
_cell.angle_beta   90.00
_cell.angle_gamma   90.00
#
_symmetry.space_group_name_H-M   'P 1'
#
loop_
_entity.id
_entity.type
_entity.pdbx_description
1 polymer ?
#
loop_
_entity_poly.entity_id
_entity_poly.type
_entity_poly.pdbx_seq_one_letter_code
_entity_poly.pdbx_strand_id
1 'polypeptide(L)'
;MESPFMRIPAEIRLMIYSYLFDAGEVDASICKDEGRLESNTDDGSNNRRSGIISIRNKKEPGPVQSGEHNANGQTKTRTRYHVLDRSFRRRRVEATYGLANEGAYFCTSLMRVNRRVWSETSHLVYAKHEFDFGADVEAPKPFLSDLTPQTRGLVKRMAIYKRGPWLFDSWTDRCEWQTMCEYLCESSAVEHLRLVVQAGRPSSPAAEEEKEKEKEEEKTEWVKPRELSKTDIALLVDIRHDTLEWVSDLVGLNKLRGLEVVADFADVPRAQNSNMFVFMALSASIERGFKEFLTWRLGLS
;
A
#
# COMPACT_ATOMS: atom_id res chain seq x y z
N MET A 1 -27.24 0.32 -36.64
CA MET A 1 -26.23 -0.64 -37.12
C MET A 1 -25.25 -0.89 -35.99
N GLU A 2 -24.98 -2.15 -35.66
CA GLU A 2 -24.00 -2.50 -34.63
C GLU A 2 -22.58 -2.24 -35.17
N SER A 3 -21.73 -1.59 -34.35
CA SER A 3 -20.35 -1.26 -34.71
C SER A 3 -19.58 -2.52 -35.14
N PRO A 4 -18.74 -2.46 -36.20
CA PRO A 4 -17.97 -3.62 -36.66
C PRO A 4 -17.14 -4.28 -35.55
N PHE A 5 -16.59 -3.48 -34.63
CA PHE A 5 -15.82 -3.98 -33.49
C PHE A 5 -16.68 -4.82 -32.52
N MET A 6 -17.97 -4.51 -32.41
CA MET A 6 -18.90 -5.23 -31.54
C MET A 6 -19.34 -6.59 -32.11
N ARG A 7 -19.10 -6.83 -33.41
CA ARG A 7 -19.35 -8.12 -34.07
C ARG A 7 -18.25 -9.14 -33.80
N ILE A 8 -17.07 -8.69 -33.40
CA ILE A 8 -15.96 -9.55 -33.00
C ILE A 8 -16.37 -10.32 -31.73
N PRO A 9 -16.03 -11.61 -31.55
CA PRO A 9 -16.28 -12.33 -30.31
C PRO A 9 -15.65 -11.64 -29.09
N ALA A 10 -16.25 -11.82 -27.90
CA ALA A 10 -15.79 -11.15 -26.69
C ALA A 10 -14.36 -11.54 -26.31
N GLU A 11 -13.99 -12.79 -26.57
CA GLU A 11 -12.67 -13.37 -26.32
C GLU A 11 -11.59 -12.61 -27.08
N ILE A 12 -11.82 -12.36 -28.38
CA ILE A 12 -10.88 -11.63 -29.23
C ILE A 12 -10.81 -10.16 -28.80
N ARG A 13 -11.93 -9.55 -28.41
CA ARG A 13 -11.91 -8.18 -27.85
C ARG A 13 -11.09 -8.10 -26.57
N LEU A 14 -11.23 -9.07 -25.66
CA LEU A 14 -10.43 -9.13 -24.42
C LEU A 14 -8.93 -9.30 -24.71
N MET A 15 -8.58 -10.09 -25.73
CA MET A 15 -7.18 -10.19 -26.19
C MET A 15 -6.69 -8.83 -26.69
N ILE A 16 -7.44 -8.14 -27.54
CA ILE A 16 -7.09 -6.79 -28.02
C ILE A 16 -6.90 -5.83 -26.83
N TYR A 17 -7.82 -5.83 -25.88
CA TYR A 17 -7.72 -4.97 -24.69
C TYR A 17 -6.48 -5.28 -23.86
N SER A 18 -6.05 -6.54 -23.75
CA SER A 18 -4.83 -6.87 -22.98
C SER A 18 -3.56 -6.21 -23.53
N TYR A 19 -3.52 -5.87 -24.82
CA TYR A 19 -2.43 -5.07 -25.42
C TYR A 19 -2.60 -3.56 -25.26
N LEU A 20 -3.81 -3.09 -24.91
CA LEU A 20 -4.15 -1.66 -24.82
C LEU A 20 -4.30 -1.16 -23.37
N PHE A 21 -4.31 -2.06 -22.41
CA PHE A 21 -4.43 -1.80 -20.99
C PHE A 21 -3.36 -2.59 -20.24
N ASP A 22 -2.13 -2.11 -20.34
CA ASP A 22 -0.97 -2.65 -19.67
C ASP A 22 -0.69 -1.84 -18.39
N ALA A 23 -0.62 -2.54 -17.27
CA ALA A 23 -0.27 -1.94 -15.99
C ALA A 23 1.22 -1.60 -15.89
N GLY A 24 2.05 -2.04 -16.83
CA GLY A 24 3.50 -1.81 -16.82
C GLY A 24 4.17 -2.50 -15.63
N GLU A 25 5.39 -2.06 -15.33
CA GLU A 25 6.18 -2.61 -14.23
C GLU A 25 6.01 -1.76 -12.96
N VAL A 26 6.06 -2.43 -11.80
CA VAL A 26 6.09 -1.73 -10.52
C VAL A 26 7.46 -1.06 -10.42
N ASP A 27 7.47 0.27 -10.29
CA ASP A 27 8.71 1.04 -10.20
C ASP A 27 9.52 0.58 -8.97
N ALA A 28 10.62 -0.14 -9.24
CA ALA A 28 11.50 -0.69 -8.23
C ALA A 28 12.29 0.40 -7.48
N SER A 29 12.35 1.63 -8.02
CA SER A 29 13.08 2.76 -7.45
C SER A 29 12.32 3.48 -6.32
N ILE A 30 10.98 3.39 -6.31
CA ILE A 30 10.15 3.90 -5.21
C ILE A 30 10.30 3.05 -3.94
N CYS A 31 10.79 1.81 -4.08
CA CYS A 31 11.27 0.97 -2.97
C CYS A 31 12.76 1.15 -2.64
N LYS A 32 13.52 1.96 -3.40
CA LYS A 32 14.99 2.12 -3.24
C LYS A 32 15.40 3.38 -2.48
N ASP A 33 14.52 4.36 -2.29
CA ASP A 33 14.82 5.56 -1.50
C ASP A 33 14.89 5.27 0.02
N GLU A 34 14.61 4.03 0.43
CA GLU A 34 14.67 3.56 1.82
C GLU A 34 15.42 2.21 1.90
N GLY A 35 16.76 2.24 1.84
CA GLY A 35 17.65 1.22 2.45
C GLY A 35 17.51 -0.25 1.99
N ARG A 36 17.36 -0.51 0.70
CA ARG A 36 17.16 -1.87 0.15
C ARG A 36 18.45 -2.71 0.12
N LEU A 37 18.39 -3.92 0.71
CA LEU A 37 19.17 -5.08 0.26
C LEU A 37 18.22 -5.98 -0.54
N GLU A 38 18.59 -6.31 -1.78
CA GLU A 38 17.74 -7.05 -2.71
C GLU A 38 17.52 -8.50 -2.24
N SER A 39 16.25 -8.91 -2.07
CA SER A 39 15.89 -10.33 -2.12
C SER A 39 15.46 -10.66 -3.55
N ASN A 40 16.34 -11.35 -4.27
CA ASN A 40 16.02 -11.99 -5.53
C ASN A 40 15.04 -13.14 -5.26
N THR A 41 13.77 -12.93 -5.57
CA THR A 41 12.84 -14.02 -5.85
C THR A 41 12.46 -13.95 -7.33
N ASP A 42 13.39 -14.45 -8.13
CA ASP A 42 13.15 -14.86 -9.49
C ASP A 42 12.36 -16.19 -9.42
N ASP A 43 11.03 -16.11 -9.38
CA ASP A 43 10.18 -17.29 -9.51
C ASP A 43 9.31 -17.16 -10.78
N GLY A 44 9.75 -17.88 -11.80
CA GLY A 44 9.12 -18.04 -13.11
C GLY A 44 7.85 -18.89 -13.06
N SER A 45 6.85 -18.45 -12.29
CA SER A 45 5.52 -19.05 -12.29
C SER A 45 4.56 -18.20 -13.14
N ASN A 46 4.41 -18.66 -14.39
CA ASN A 46 3.58 -18.09 -15.44
C ASN A 46 2.08 -18.36 -15.20
N ASN A 47 1.56 -18.03 -14.00
CA ASN A 47 0.18 -18.28 -13.62
C ASN A 47 -0.54 -16.95 -13.36
N ARG A 48 -1.20 -16.42 -14.41
CA ARG A 48 -2.26 -15.40 -14.35
C ARG A 48 -2.12 -14.35 -13.23
N ARG A 49 -0.94 -13.72 -13.10
CA ARG A 49 -0.71 -12.72 -12.05
C ARG A 49 -1.69 -11.56 -12.26
N SER A 50 -2.58 -11.36 -11.28
CA SER A 50 -3.24 -10.07 -11.07
C SER A 50 -2.13 -9.03 -11.06
N GLY A 51 -2.09 -8.15 -12.06
CA GLY A 51 -1.07 -7.11 -12.09
C GLY A 51 -1.25 -6.18 -10.89
N ILE A 52 -0.15 -5.54 -10.46
CA ILE A 52 -0.20 -4.52 -9.42
C ILE A 52 -0.28 -3.16 -10.11
N ILE A 53 -1.25 -2.34 -9.72
CA ILE A 53 -1.32 -0.92 -10.10
C ILE A 53 -0.92 -0.10 -8.88
N SER A 54 0.28 0.46 -8.93
CA SER A 54 0.83 1.32 -7.89
C SER A 54 0.33 2.75 -8.05
N ILE A 55 -0.32 3.24 -7.01
CA ILE A 55 -0.81 4.61 -6.86
C ILE A 55 0.02 5.30 -5.77
N ARG A 56 0.52 6.49 -6.05
CA ARG A 56 1.35 7.28 -5.12
C ARG A 56 0.93 8.73 -5.07
N ASN A 57 1.32 9.42 -4.00
CA ASN A 57 1.20 10.86 -3.85
C ASN A 57 2.09 11.58 -4.89
N LYS A 58 1.51 12.43 -5.73
CA LYS A 58 2.23 13.37 -6.61
C LYS A 58 2.14 14.77 -6.03
N LYS A 59 3.30 15.29 -5.61
CA LYS A 59 3.49 16.70 -5.21
C LYS A 59 3.61 17.51 -6.50
N GLU A 60 2.93 18.66 -6.54
CA GLU A 60 2.73 19.51 -7.73
C GLU A 60 1.71 18.99 -8.76
N PRO A 61 0.52 19.61 -8.84
CA PRO A 61 -0.29 19.51 -10.05
C PRO A 61 0.34 20.46 -11.08
N GLY A 62 1.35 19.98 -11.81
CA GLY A 62 1.55 20.52 -13.16
C GLY A 62 0.21 20.45 -13.90
N PRO A 63 -0.13 21.41 -14.79
CA PRO A 63 -1.36 21.32 -15.56
C PRO A 63 -1.36 19.94 -16.21
N VAL A 64 -2.39 19.14 -15.92
CA VAL A 64 -2.54 17.80 -16.47
C VAL A 64 -2.64 17.97 -17.99
N GLN A 65 -1.51 17.85 -18.70
CA GLN A 65 -1.46 17.76 -20.15
C GLN A 65 -1.87 16.35 -20.54
N SER A 66 -3.14 16.01 -20.30
CA SER A 66 -3.81 14.79 -20.76
C SER A 66 -5.27 14.82 -20.29
N GLY A 67 -6.02 15.79 -20.82
CA GLY A 67 -7.43 15.96 -20.52
C GLY A 67 -8.13 16.63 -21.70
N GLU A 68 -8.37 15.84 -22.75
CA GLU A 68 -9.27 16.17 -23.85
C GLU A 68 -10.54 16.86 -23.33
N HIS A 69 -10.87 17.99 -23.95
CA HIS A 69 -12.03 18.80 -23.64
C HIS A 69 -13.32 17.96 -23.73
N ASN A 70 -14.08 17.90 -22.65
CA ASN A 70 -15.50 17.57 -22.74
C ASN A 70 -16.22 18.70 -23.48
N ALA A 71 -17.34 18.39 -24.14
CA ALA A 71 -18.21 19.37 -24.82
C ALA A 71 -18.72 20.52 -23.91
N ASN A 72 -18.48 20.45 -22.60
CA ASN A 72 -18.76 21.48 -21.58
C ASN A 72 -17.51 22.09 -20.90
N GLY A 73 -16.29 21.87 -21.42
CA GLY A 73 -15.06 22.54 -20.94
C GLY A 73 -14.54 22.17 -19.55
N GLN A 74 -15.25 21.34 -18.77
CA GLN A 74 -14.78 20.88 -17.45
C GLN A 74 -14.01 19.56 -17.58
N THR A 75 -12.69 19.62 -17.38
CA THR A 75 -11.86 18.46 -17.09
C THR A 75 -12.21 17.98 -15.68
N LYS A 76 -12.59 16.71 -15.50
CA LYS A 76 -12.67 16.13 -14.15
C LYS A 76 -11.28 16.14 -13.55
N THR A 77 -11.02 17.08 -12.65
CA THR A 77 -9.78 17.18 -11.92
C THR A 77 -9.76 16.13 -10.82
N ARG A 78 -8.64 15.43 -10.67
CA ARG A 78 -8.43 14.52 -9.54
C ARG A 78 -8.58 15.28 -8.22
N THR A 79 -9.18 14.64 -7.22
CA THR A 79 -9.34 15.21 -5.89
C THR A 79 -7.97 15.56 -5.32
N ARG A 80 -7.86 16.80 -4.85
CA ARG A 80 -6.68 17.33 -4.16
C ARG A 80 -6.85 17.12 -2.67
N TYR A 81 -5.75 16.82 -2.00
CA TYR A 81 -5.71 16.62 -0.56
C TYR A 81 -4.36 17.09 -0.01
N HIS A 82 -4.29 17.18 1.30
CA HIS A 82 -3.08 17.62 1.98
C HIS A 82 -2.34 16.43 2.57
N VAL A 83 -1.06 16.34 2.26
CA VAL A 83 -0.13 15.39 2.83
C VAL A 83 0.89 16.15 3.67
N LEU A 84 1.38 15.52 4.73
CA LEU A 84 2.52 16.05 5.46
C LEU A 84 3.79 15.72 4.67
N ASP A 85 4.53 16.76 4.31
CA ASP A 85 5.85 16.59 3.72
C ASP A 85 6.79 15.97 4.76
N ARG A 86 7.28 14.79 4.43
CA ARG A 86 8.21 13.96 5.23
C ARG A 86 9.63 14.54 5.31
N SER A 87 9.79 15.82 4.97
CA SER A 87 11.04 16.55 5.15
C SER A 87 11.15 17.09 6.57
N PHE A 88 12.36 17.41 7.02
CA PHE A 88 12.60 18.03 8.33
C PHE A 88 11.74 19.29 8.57
N ARG A 89 11.36 19.99 7.49
CA ARG A 89 10.56 21.22 7.55
C ARG A 89 9.06 20.98 7.75
N ARG A 90 8.59 19.72 7.67
CA ARG A 90 7.26 19.28 8.12
C ARG A 90 6.14 20.17 7.57
N ARG A 91 6.18 20.42 6.27
CA ARG A 91 5.23 21.32 5.60
C ARG A 91 4.00 20.54 5.16
N ARG A 92 2.80 21.07 5.41
CA ARG A 92 1.60 20.57 4.74
C ARG A 92 1.67 20.93 3.26
N VAL A 93 1.70 19.93 2.39
CA VAL A 93 1.79 20.09 0.93
C VAL A 93 0.50 19.59 0.30
N GLU A 94 0.00 20.33 -0.68
CA GLU A 94 -1.11 19.88 -1.51
C GLU A 94 -0.60 18.83 -2.50
N ALA A 95 -1.26 17.68 -2.53
CA ALA A 95 -0.93 16.56 -3.41
C ALA A 95 -2.21 16.01 -4.06
N THR A 96 -2.00 15.16 -5.05
CA THR A 96 -3.05 14.29 -5.60
C THR A 96 -2.46 12.91 -5.86
N TYR A 97 -3.30 11.93 -6.11
CA TYR A 97 -2.85 10.58 -6.43
C TYR A 97 -2.43 10.50 -7.91
N GLY A 98 -1.48 9.61 -8.20
CA GLY A 98 -1.06 9.32 -9.57
C GLY A 98 -0.52 7.92 -9.74
N LEU A 99 -0.62 7.43 -10.97
CA LEU A 99 -0.01 6.18 -11.39
C LEU A 99 1.52 6.29 -11.27
N ALA A 100 2.11 5.28 -10.63
CA ALA A 100 3.53 5.17 -10.35
C ALA A 100 4.23 4.07 -11.15
N ASN A 101 3.49 3.15 -11.78
CA ASN A 101 4.07 2.10 -12.63
C ASN A 101 4.84 2.72 -13.81
N GLU A 102 6.02 2.17 -14.07
CA GLU A 102 6.84 2.53 -15.22
C GLU A 102 6.36 1.78 -16.47
N GLY A 103 6.34 2.48 -17.61
CA GLY A 103 5.88 1.89 -18.89
C GLY A 103 4.38 1.59 -18.97
N ALA A 104 3.59 1.92 -17.94
CA ALA A 104 2.17 1.65 -17.93
C ALA A 104 1.42 2.43 -19.01
N TYR A 105 0.54 1.73 -19.74
CA TYR A 105 -0.21 2.29 -20.83
C TYR A 105 -1.68 1.85 -20.77
N PHE A 106 -2.56 2.83 -20.57
CA PHE A 106 -4.00 2.61 -20.57
C PHE A 106 -4.65 3.48 -21.65
N CYS A 107 -5.20 2.84 -22.68
CA CYS A 107 -5.94 3.51 -23.75
C CYS A 107 -7.31 4.03 -23.25
N THR A 108 -7.30 5.09 -22.45
CA THR A 108 -8.50 5.64 -21.80
C THR A 108 -9.52 6.22 -22.79
N SER A 109 -9.07 6.65 -23.97
CA SER A 109 -9.95 7.10 -25.06
C SER A 109 -10.85 5.98 -25.57
N LEU A 110 -10.36 4.74 -25.63
CA LEU A 110 -11.15 3.56 -26.01
C LEU A 110 -12.30 3.30 -25.03
N MET A 111 -12.08 3.53 -23.73
CA MET A 111 -13.12 3.36 -22.71
C MET A 111 -14.30 4.33 -22.91
N ARG A 112 -14.12 5.42 -23.64
CA ARG A 112 -15.17 6.43 -23.88
C ARG A 112 -16.08 6.10 -25.07
N VAL A 113 -15.70 5.14 -25.91
CA VAL A 113 -16.36 4.89 -27.20
C VAL A 113 -17.80 4.38 -27.03
N ASN A 114 -18.04 3.40 -26.15
CA ASN A 114 -19.38 2.95 -25.83
C ASN A 114 -19.45 2.24 -24.46
N ARG A 115 -20.67 2.04 -23.94
CA ARG A 115 -20.90 1.43 -22.61
C ARG A 115 -20.43 -0.02 -22.50
N ARG A 116 -20.46 -0.79 -23.59
CA ARG A 116 -20.06 -2.20 -23.57
C ARG A 116 -18.54 -2.35 -23.51
N VAL A 117 -17.81 -1.59 -24.34
CA VAL A 117 -16.35 -1.46 -24.30
C VAL A 117 -15.92 -0.95 -22.93
N TRP A 118 -16.58 0.08 -22.40
CA TRP A 118 -16.33 0.58 -21.05
C TRP A 118 -16.49 -0.52 -19.98
N SER A 119 -17.58 -1.29 -20.05
CA SER A 119 -17.83 -2.39 -19.09
C SER A 119 -16.74 -3.47 -19.18
N GLU A 120 -16.39 -3.92 -20.39
CA GLU A 120 -15.37 -4.96 -20.61
C GLU A 120 -13.97 -4.48 -20.16
N THR A 121 -13.59 -3.25 -20.52
CA THR A 121 -12.27 -2.67 -20.19
C THR A 121 -12.16 -2.27 -18.72
N SER A 122 -13.23 -1.77 -18.09
CA SER A 122 -13.22 -1.46 -16.65
C SER A 122 -13.02 -2.70 -15.79
N HIS A 123 -13.57 -3.85 -16.17
CA HIS A 123 -13.27 -5.12 -15.49
C HIS A 123 -11.79 -5.50 -15.63
N LEU A 124 -11.20 -5.34 -16.82
CA LEU A 124 -9.78 -5.61 -17.04
C LEU A 124 -8.87 -4.72 -16.17
N VAL A 125 -9.18 -3.43 -16.06
CA VAL A 125 -8.36 -2.49 -15.29
C VAL A 125 -8.61 -2.62 -13.79
N TYR A 126 -9.86 -2.61 -13.34
CA TYR A 126 -10.17 -2.43 -11.91
C TYR A 126 -10.46 -3.72 -11.15
N ALA A 127 -10.98 -4.78 -11.81
CA ALA A 127 -11.29 -6.04 -11.13
C ALA A 127 -10.09 -7.02 -11.11
N LYS A 128 -9.24 -6.94 -12.13
CA LYS A 128 -8.10 -7.86 -12.30
C LYS A 128 -6.84 -7.43 -11.54
N HIS A 129 -6.73 -6.18 -11.10
CA HIS A 129 -5.51 -5.68 -10.46
C HIS A 129 -5.64 -5.56 -8.94
N GLU A 130 -4.50 -5.63 -8.26
CA GLU A 130 -4.36 -5.15 -6.89
C GLU A 130 -3.89 -3.70 -6.94
N PHE A 131 -4.56 -2.81 -6.20
CA PHE A 131 -4.19 -1.40 -6.13
C PHE A 131 -3.26 -1.20 -4.93
N ASP A 132 -1.99 -0.94 -5.21
CA ASP A 132 -0.98 -0.73 -4.17
C ASP A 132 -0.78 0.77 -3.92
N PHE A 133 -1.04 1.22 -2.69
CA PHE A 133 -0.88 2.62 -2.29
C PHE A 133 0.46 2.88 -1.58
N GLY A 134 1.29 1.85 -1.36
CA GLY A 134 2.55 2.00 -0.64
C GLY A 134 2.33 2.68 0.71
N ALA A 135 3.20 3.60 1.08
CA ALA A 135 3.10 4.33 2.35
C ALA A 135 2.15 5.54 2.30
N ASP A 136 1.41 5.74 1.21
CA ASP A 136 0.54 6.91 0.99
C ASP A 136 -0.90 6.59 1.44
N VAL A 137 -1.09 6.43 2.75
CA VAL A 137 -2.38 6.08 3.39
C VAL A 137 -3.49 7.11 3.17
N GLU A 138 -3.16 8.33 2.76
CA GLU A 138 -4.10 9.39 2.42
C GLU A 138 -4.73 9.22 1.03
N ALA A 139 -4.08 8.45 0.14
CA ALA A 139 -4.46 8.32 -1.27
C ALA A 139 -5.69 7.41 -1.57
N PRO A 140 -5.99 6.33 -0.81
CA PRO A 140 -7.13 5.45 -1.09
C PRO A 140 -8.47 6.17 -1.16
N LYS A 141 -8.79 7.03 -0.18
CA LYS A 141 -10.06 7.76 -0.12
C LYS A 141 -10.30 8.65 -1.35
N PRO A 142 -9.41 9.59 -1.71
CA PRO A 142 -9.58 10.43 -2.90
C PRO A 142 -9.57 9.62 -4.19
N PHE A 143 -8.69 8.61 -4.32
CA PHE A 143 -8.65 7.73 -5.49
C PHE A 143 -9.99 7.02 -5.72
N LEU A 144 -10.51 6.34 -4.69
CA LEU A 144 -11.75 5.58 -4.79
C LEU A 144 -12.96 6.50 -4.98
N SER A 145 -12.94 7.69 -4.37
CA SER A 145 -14.05 8.67 -4.48
C SER A 145 -14.21 9.23 -5.88
N ASP A 146 -13.10 9.39 -6.61
CA ASP A 146 -13.10 9.88 -7.99
C ASP A 146 -13.61 8.84 -9.01
N LEU A 147 -13.63 7.55 -8.63
CA LEU A 147 -14.22 6.48 -9.43
C LEU A 147 -15.75 6.57 -9.43
N THR A 148 -16.36 6.15 -10.55
CA THR A 148 -17.82 5.96 -10.61
C THR A 148 -18.24 4.85 -9.64
N PRO A 149 -19.48 4.84 -9.10
CA PRO A 149 -19.93 3.78 -8.20
C PRO A 149 -19.76 2.37 -8.78
N GLN A 150 -19.99 2.21 -10.09
CA GLN A 150 -19.82 0.95 -10.81
C GLN A 150 -18.34 0.52 -10.82
N THR A 151 -17.43 1.42 -11.18
CA THR A 151 -15.99 1.12 -11.22
C THR A 151 -15.40 0.91 -9.84
N ARG A 152 -15.81 1.71 -8.85
CA ARG A 152 -15.40 1.55 -7.44
C ARG A 152 -15.78 0.18 -6.92
N GLY A 153 -16.95 -0.33 -7.32
CA GLY A 153 -17.41 -1.69 -7.01
C GLY A 153 -16.50 -2.82 -7.52
N LEU A 154 -15.67 -2.55 -8.53
CA LEU A 154 -14.72 -3.52 -9.10
C LEU A 154 -13.40 -3.61 -8.31
N VAL A 155 -13.05 -2.57 -7.55
CA VAL A 155 -11.80 -2.54 -6.78
C VAL A 155 -11.96 -3.42 -5.54
N LYS A 156 -11.51 -4.67 -5.64
CA LYS A 156 -11.65 -5.69 -4.59
C LYS A 156 -10.38 -5.94 -3.78
N ARG A 157 -9.21 -5.61 -4.32
CA ARG A 157 -7.90 -5.92 -3.74
C ARG A 157 -7.06 -4.65 -3.63
N MET A 158 -6.50 -4.42 -2.46
CA MET A 158 -5.68 -3.25 -2.17
C MET A 158 -4.47 -3.63 -1.32
N ALA A 159 -3.34 -2.97 -1.55
CA ALA A 159 -2.17 -3.06 -0.69
C ALA A 159 -1.84 -1.69 -0.06
N ILE A 160 -1.39 -1.72 1.20
CA ILE A 160 -0.95 -0.54 1.95
C ILE A 160 0.30 -0.90 2.78
N TYR A 161 1.20 0.07 2.93
CA TYR A 161 2.45 -0.08 3.65
C TYR A 161 2.43 0.76 4.93
N LYS A 162 2.67 0.13 6.08
CA LYS A 162 2.89 0.81 7.36
C LYS A 162 4.39 0.97 7.62
N ARG A 163 4.84 2.21 7.71
CA ARG A 163 6.21 2.54 8.15
C ARG A 163 6.39 2.33 9.64
N GLY A 164 7.59 1.88 10.00
CA GLY A 164 8.04 1.71 11.36
C GLY A 164 8.42 3.07 11.98
N PRO A 165 8.38 3.18 13.32
CA PRO A 165 8.64 4.44 14.03
C PRO A 165 10.13 4.76 14.22
N TRP A 166 11.06 4.09 13.52
CA TRP A 166 12.49 4.14 13.85
C TRP A 166 13.25 5.29 13.16
N LEU A 167 12.97 5.61 11.90
CA LEU A 167 13.51 6.82 11.28
C LEU A 167 12.85 8.02 11.96
N PHE A 168 13.56 9.15 12.08
CA PHE A 168 13.19 10.40 12.77
C PHE A 168 11.85 11.07 12.35
N ASP A 169 11.01 10.33 11.64
CA ASP A 169 9.74 10.67 11.05
C ASP A 169 8.58 9.82 11.64
N SER A 170 8.71 9.34 12.90
CA SER A 170 7.66 8.60 13.62
C SER A 170 6.49 9.49 14.03
N TRP A 171 5.92 10.18 13.06
CA TRP A 171 4.64 10.82 13.23
C TRP A 171 3.56 9.75 13.22
N THR A 172 2.59 9.91 14.10
CA THR A 172 1.41 9.08 14.12
C THR A 172 0.60 9.43 12.87
N ASP A 173 0.63 8.56 11.86
CA ASP A 173 -0.25 8.52 10.69
C ASP A 173 -1.70 8.16 11.08
N ARG A 174 -2.05 8.34 12.35
CA ARG A 174 -3.28 7.87 12.98
C ARG A 174 -4.50 8.49 12.32
N CYS A 175 -4.49 9.79 12.09
CA CYS A 175 -5.64 10.48 11.47
C CYS A 175 -5.87 9.96 10.05
N GLU A 176 -4.80 9.66 9.33
CA GLU A 176 -4.83 9.14 7.98
C GLU A 176 -5.33 7.68 7.95
N TRP A 177 -4.85 6.82 8.84
CA TRP A 177 -5.34 5.44 9.02
C TRP A 177 -6.82 5.42 9.41
N GLN A 178 -7.23 6.23 10.39
CA GLN A 178 -8.62 6.37 10.77
C GLN A 178 -9.50 6.79 9.58
N THR A 179 -9.10 7.86 8.89
CA THR A 179 -9.84 8.39 7.72
C THR A 179 -9.95 7.35 6.60
N MET A 180 -8.89 6.59 6.36
CA MET A 180 -8.89 5.50 5.38
C MET A 180 -9.83 4.39 5.82
N CYS A 181 -9.70 3.86 7.04
CA CYS A 181 -10.51 2.76 7.55
C CYS A 181 -12.00 3.10 7.59
N GLU A 182 -12.37 4.29 8.07
CA GLU A 182 -13.75 4.79 8.06
C GLU A 182 -14.32 4.76 6.62
N TYR A 183 -13.57 5.29 5.65
CA TYR A 183 -13.99 5.28 4.26
C TYR A 183 -14.14 3.86 3.69
N LEU A 184 -13.21 2.96 4.01
CA LEU A 184 -13.25 1.58 3.53
C LEU A 184 -14.48 0.84 4.09
N CYS A 185 -14.81 1.06 5.36
CA CYS A 185 -16.00 0.54 6.01
C CYS A 185 -17.29 1.04 5.37
N GLU A 186 -17.39 2.33 5.06
CA GLU A 186 -18.63 2.93 4.56
C GLU A 186 -18.84 2.68 3.06
N SER A 187 -17.83 2.99 2.26
CA SER A 187 -18.01 3.32 0.83
C SER A 187 -17.22 2.45 -0.13
N SER A 188 -16.33 1.58 0.36
CA SER A 188 -15.51 0.73 -0.50
C SER A 188 -16.11 -0.65 -0.73
N ALA A 189 -15.66 -1.28 -1.81
CA ALA A 189 -15.94 -2.66 -2.16
C ALA A 189 -14.73 -3.58 -1.91
N VAL A 190 -13.71 -3.09 -1.19
CA VAL A 190 -12.46 -3.82 -0.92
C VAL A 190 -12.78 -5.02 -0.04
N GLU A 191 -12.38 -6.20 -0.52
CA GLU A 191 -12.58 -7.48 0.16
C GLU A 191 -11.24 -8.09 0.61
N HIS A 192 -10.13 -7.71 -0.03
CA HIS A 192 -8.81 -8.23 0.32
C HIS A 192 -7.84 -7.07 0.56
N LEU A 193 -7.18 -7.10 1.70
CA LEU A 193 -6.15 -6.15 2.08
C LEU A 193 -4.82 -6.86 2.21
N ARG A 194 -3.79 -6.34 1.53
CA ARG A 194 -2.40 -6.71 1.74
C ARG A 194 -1.72 -5.61 2.56
N LEU A 195 -1.35 -5.95 3.77
CA LEU A 195 -0.73 -5.06 4.73
C LEU A 195 0.75 -5.39 4.83
N VAL A 196 1.58 -4.52 4.29
CA VAL A 196 3.03 -4.60 4.44
C VAL A 196 3.43 -3.75 5.64
N VAL A 197 4.15 -4.32 6.60
CA VAL A 197 4.59 -3.61 7.81
C VAL A 197 6.11 -3.60 7.83
N GLN A 198 6.69 -2.39 7.88
CA GLN A 198 8.12 -2.24 8.06
C GLN A 198 8.53 -2.80 9.42
N ALA A 199 9.47 -3.74 9.38
CA ALA A 199 9.99 -4.49 10.50
C ALA A 199 11.45 -4.08 10.74
N GLY A 200 11.85 -3.97 12.00
CA GLY A 200 13.24 -3.75 12.37
C GLY A 200 13.98 -5.07 12.57
N ARG A 201 15.15 -5.21 11.94
CA ARG A 201 16.16 -6.20 12.33
C ARG A 201 17.40 -5.45 12.83
N PRO A 202 17.96 -5.81 14.00
CA PRO A 202 19.14 -5.13 14.48
C PRO A 202 20.29 -5.46 13.52
N SER A 203 21.08 -4.44 13.15
CA SER A 203 22.29 -4.66 12.39
C SER A 203 23.17 -5.70 13.10
N SER A 204 23.58 -6.74 12.38
CA SER A 204 24.37 -7.84 12.94
C SER A 204 25.68 -7.31 13.53
N PRO A 205 26.13 -7.81 14.70
CA PRO A 205 27.43 -7.45 15.25
C PRO A 205 28.59 -7.78 14.30
N ALA A 206 28.44 -8.71 13.35
CA ALA A 206 29.48 -9.01 12.37
C ALA A 206 29.81 -7.84 11.41
N ALA A 207 28.90 -6.88 11.21
CA ALA A 207 29.16 -5.67 10.44
C ALA A 207 29.79 -4.53 11.29
N GLU A 208 29.69 -4.62 12.62
CA GLU A 208 30.27 -3.67 13.57
C GLU A 208 31.59 -4.20 14.19
N GLU A 209 31.87 -5.51 14.10
CA GLU A 209 33.10 -6.15 14.57
C GLU A 209 34.36 -5.65 13.85
N GLU A 210 34.24 -5.07 12.64
CA GLU A 210 35.35 -4.37 11.98
C GLU A 210 35.55 -2.92 12.48
N LYS A 211 34.61 -2.34 13.23
CA LYS A 211 34.68 -0.98 13.77
C LYS A 211 34.84 -0.90 15.30
N GLU A 212 34.57 -1.97 16.05
CA GLU A 212 34.61 -1.97 17.52
C GLU A 212 35.79 -2.74 18.14
N LYS A 213 36.99 -2.64 17.55
CA LYS A 213 38.22 -3.12 18.22
C LYS A 213 38.81 -2.16 19.27
N GLU A 214 38.13 -1.05 19.61
CA GLU A 214 38.70 -0.04 20.52
C GLU A 214 37.84 0.35 21.74
N LYS A 215 36.70 -0.31 22.02
CA LYS A 215 35.96 -0.04 23.27
C LYS A 215 35.52 -1.33 23.97
N GLU A 216 36.50 -1.98 24.58
CA GLU A 216 36.29 -2.85 25.74
C GLU A 216 35.86 -1.98 26.92
N GLU A 217 34.55 -1.78 27.11
CA GLU A 217 33.92 -1.54 28.42
C GLU A 217 32.40 -1.39 28.19
N GLU A 218 31.60 -2.14 28.95
CA GLU A 218 30.13 -2.36 28.83
C GLU A 218 29.65 -3.18 27.62
N LYS A 219 29.98 -4.48 27.64
CA LYS A 219 29.25 -5.51 26.88
C LYS A 219 27.86 -5.71 27.51
N THR A 220 26.93 -4.79 27.27
CA THR A 220 25.52 -5.00 27.60
C THR A 220 25.02 -6.16 26.76
N GLU A 221 24.65 -7.26 27.41
CA GLU A 221 24.10 -8.44 26.75
C GLU A 221 22.84 -8.03 25.98
N TRP A 222 22.95 -7.93 24.66
CA TRP A 222 21.82 -7.56 23.83
C TRP A 222 20.78 -8.68 23.89
N VAL A 223 19.69 -8.43 24.61
CA VAL A 223 18.58 -9.38 24.73
C VAL A 223 17.78 -9.35 23.43
N LYS A 224 17.80 -10.48 22.70
CA LYS A 224 16.96 -10.67 21.52
C LYS A 224 15.49 -10.41 21.90
N PRO A 225 14.80 -9.47 21.24
CA PRO A 225 13.40 -9.17 21.51
C PRO A 225 12.56 -10.44 21.38
N ARG A 226 11.75 -10.70 22.41
CA ARG A 226 10.82 -11.84 22.45
C ARG A 226 9.72 -11.63 21.40
N GLU A 227 9.37 -12.71 20.69
CA GLU A 227 8.16 -12.74 19.86
C GLU A 227 6.92 -12.58 20.74
N LEU A 228 6.14 -11.53 20.45
CA LEU A 228 4.80 -11.29 20.98
C LEU A 228 3.81 -12.31 20.40
N SER A 229 3.05 -12.93 21.29
CA SER A 229 1.92 -13.80 20.95
C SER A 229 0.67 -12.96 20.59
N LYS A 230 -0.35 -13.62 20.05
CA LYS A 230 -1.67 -13.01 19.80
C LYS A 230 -2.24 -12.28 21.03
N THR A 231 -2.08 -12.82 22.23
CA THR A 231 -2.57 -12.21 23.47
C THR A 231 -1.75 -11.00 23.88
N ASP A 232 -0.44 -11.03 23.66
CA ASP A 232 0.44 -9.89 23.93
C ASP A 232 0.08 -8.71 23.01
N ILE A 233 -0.18 -8.99 21.72
CA ILE A 233 -0.65 -7.97 20.77
C ILE A 233 -2.00 -7.41 21.18
N ALA A 234 -2.95 -8.26 21.60
CA ALA A 234 -4.26 -7.81 22.06
C ALA A 234 -4.14 -6.85 23.26
N LEU A 235 -3.28 -7.18 24.23
CA LEU A 235 -3.01 -6.31 25.37
C LEU A 235 -2.44 -4.96 24.93
N LEU A 236 -1.46 -4.95 24.00
CA LEU A 236 -0.86 -3.71 23.52
C LEU A 236 -1.86 -2.81 22.77
N VAL A 237 -2.81 -3.41 22.04
CA VAL A 237 -3.91 -2.68 21.39
C VAL A 237 -4.88 -2.13 22.44
N ASP A 238 -5.25 -2.93 23.44
CA ASP A 238 -6.20 -2.54 24.49
C ASP A 238 -5.67 -1.37 25.35
N ILE A 239 -4.37 -1.35 25.65
CA ILE A 239 -3.71 -0.23 26.36
C ILE A 239 -3.37 0.95 25.44
N ARG A 240 -3.70 0.87 24.14
CA ARG A 240 -3.39 1.87 23.11
C ARG A 240 -1.90 2.23 23.07
N HIS A 241 -1.04 1.23 23.05
CA HIS A 241 0.40 1.48 22.92
C HIS A 241 0.69 2.20 21.58
N ASP A 242 1.50 3.26 21.62
CA ASP A 242 1.79 4.16 20.49
C ASP A 242 2.11 3.42 19.18
N THR A 243 2.89 2.33 19.26
CA THR A 243 3.28 1.49 18.12
C THR A 243 2.11 0.83 17.37
N LEU A 244 0.97 0.65 18.04
CA LEU A 244 -0.18 -0.10 17.54
C LEU A 244 -1.48 0.73 17.51
N GLU A 245 -1.41 2.06 17.67
CA GLU A 245 -2.63 2.89 17.61
C GLU A 245 -3.41 2.70 16.30
N TRP A 246 -2.71 2.68 15.16
CA TRP A 246 -3.29 2.46 13.83
C TRP A 246 -4.01 1.11 13.68
N VAL A 247 -3.64 0.11 14.49
CA VAL A 247 -4.25 -1.21 14.45
C VAL A 247 -5.69 -1.18 14.95
N SER A 248 -6.01 -0.28 15.87
CA SER A 248 -7.38 -0.10 16.38
C SER A 248 -8.34 0.30 15.26
N ASP A 249 -7.88 1.14 14.32
CA ASP A 249 -8.68 1.54 13.17
C ASP A 249 -8.80 0.40 12.15
N LEU A 250 -7.73 -0.38 11.97
CA LEU A 250 -7.70 -1.53 11.06
C LEU A 250 -8.67 -2.63 11.48
N VAL A 251 -8.74 -2.96 12.77
CA VAL A 251 -9.64 -4.02 13.27
C VAL A 251 -11.12 -3.65 13.13
N GLY A 252 -11.44 -2.38 12.86
CA GLY A 252 -12.79 -1.93 12.54
C GLY A 252 -13.28 -2.35 11.15
N LEU A 253 -12.41 -2.86 10.28
CA LEU A 253 -12.75 -3.26 8.90
C LEU A 253 -13.57 -4.56 8.86
N ASN A 254 -14.90 -4.42 8.84
CA ASN A 254 -15.83 -5.56 8.90
C ASN A 254 -16.19 -6.21 7.55
N LYS A 255 -15.73 -5.66 6.42
CA LYS A 255 -16.04 -6.14 5.06
C LYS A 255 -14.96 -7.03 4.45
N LEU A 256 -13.82 -7.17 5.12
CA LEU A 256 -12.71 -7.96 4.60
C LEU A 256 -13.06 -9.45 4.58
N ARG A 257 -12.63 -10.12 3.52
CA ARG A 257 -12.68 -11.57 3.30
C ARG A 257 -11.29 -12.20 3.28
N GLY A 258 -10.25 -11.39 3.05
CA GLY A 258 -8.87 -11.83 3.11
C GLY A 258 -7.95 -10.72 3.62
N LEU A 259 -6.97 -11.14 4.41
CA LEU A 259 -5.88 -10.29 4.89
C LEU A 259 -4.56 -11.02 4.66
N GLU A 260 -3.66 -10.38 3.94
CA GLU A 260 -2.26 -10.79 3.83
C GLU A 260 -1.42 -9.83 4.67
N VAL A 261 -0.63 -10.34 5.61
CA VAL A 261 0.29 -9.54 6.41
C VAL A 261 1.70 -9.96 6.07
N VAL A 262 2.52 -9.01 5.67
CA VAL A 262 3.91 -9.22 5.21
C VAL A 262 4.84 -8.31 5.99
N ALA A 263 5.95 -8.85 6.48
CA ALA A 263 7.02 -8.06 7.08
C ALA A 263 7.99 -7.57 6.01
N ASP A 264 8.37 -6.29 6.08
CA ASP A 264 9.44 -5.71 5.27
C ASP A 264 10.61 -5.30 6.18
N PHE A 265 11.64 -6.14 6.25
CA PHE A 265 12.73 -5.96 7.21
C PHE A 265 13.75 -4.92 6.73
N ALA A 266 13.97 -3.90 7.56
CA ALA A 266 15.07 -2.95 7.44
C ALA A 266 16.07 -3.13 8.58
N ASP A 267 17.33 -2.83 8.31
CA ASP A 267 18.36 -2.76 9.35
C ASP A 267 18.12 -1.53 10.23
N VAL A 268 18.03 -1.77 11.54
CA VAL A 268 17.79 -0.73 12.55
C VAL A 268 18.85 -0.79 13.64
N PRO A 269 19.19 0.35 14.28
CA PRO A 269 20.08 0.37 15.42
C PRO A 269 19.47 -0.40 16.59
N ARG A 270 20.33 -0.80 17.53
CA ARG A 270 19.89 -1.45 18.76
C ARG A 270 18.89 -0.56 19.49
N ALA A 271 17.91 -1.19 20.13
CA ALA A 271 16.85 -0.49 20.83
C ALA A 271 17.43 0.39 21.95
N GLN A 272 17.17 1.70 21.86
CA GLN A 272 17.68 2.69 22.82
C GLN A 272 16.63 3.06 23.88
N ASN A 273 15.36 2.74 23.63
CA ASN A 273 14.24 3.06 24.51
C ASN A 273 13.19 1.93 24.47
N SER A 274 12.24 1.97 25.41
CA SER A 274 11.17 0.97 25.53
C SER A 274 10.33 0.84 24.27
N ASN A 275 10.02 1.94 23.58
CA ASN A 275 9.23 1.94 22.36
C ASN A 275 9.94 1.20 21.22
N MET A 276 11.26 1.36 21.10
CA MET A 276 12.06 0.58 20.16
C MET A 276 12.08 -0.90 20.54
N PHE A 277 12.17 -1.25 21.82
CA PHE A 277 12.09 -2.66 22.25
C PHE A 277 10.74 -3.29 21.87
N VAL A 278 9.63 -2.59 22.11
CA VAL A 278 8.29 -3.04 21.73
C VAL A 278 8.15 -3.14 20.20
N PHE A 279 8.65 -2.16 19.44
CA PHE A 279 8.67 -2.22 17.99
C PHE A 279 9.47 -3.41 17.46
N MET A 280 10.61 -3.72 18.06
CA MET A 280 11.43 -4.87 17.66
C MET A 280 10.76 -6.20 18.02
N ALA A 281 10.10 -6.28 19.17
CA ALA A 281 9.29 -7.43 19.57
C ALA A 281 8.10 -7.63 18.61
N LEU A 282 7.43 -6.54 18.22
CA LEU A 282 6.38 -6.54 17.19
C LEU A 282 6.95 -7.00 15.84
N SER A 283 8.11 -6.49 15.44
CA SER A 283 8.79 -6.81 14.18
C SER A 283 9.05 -8.31 14.05
N ALA A 284 9.50 -8.96 15.15
CA ALA A 284 9.67 -10.40 15.20
C ALA A 284 8.35 -11.19 15.10
N SER A 285 7.22 -10.56 15.39
CA SER A 285 5.89 -11.17 15.46
C SER A 285 4.97 -10.90 14.29
N ILE A 286 5.36 -10.07 13.30
CA ILE A 286 4.49 -9.62 12.20
C ILE A 286 3.82 -10.81 11.48
N GLU A 287 4.60 -11.80 11.07
CA GLU A 287 4.10 -12.93 10.29
C GLU A 287 3.41 -14.01 11.13
N ARG A 288 3.50 -13.92 12.47
CA ARG A 288 2.97 -14.89 13.44
C ARG A 288 1.92 -14.22 14.33
N GLY A 289 2.28 -13.89 15.58
CA GLY A 289 1.34 -13.42 16.59
C GLY A 289 0.53 -12.19 16.17
N PHE A 290 1.12 -11.28 15.39
CA PHE A 290 0.42 -10.11 14.87
C PHE A 290 -0.59 -10.47 13.77
N LYS A 291 -0.17 -11.27 12.78
CA LYS A 291 -1.07 -11.81 11.75
C LYS A 291 -2.22 -12.61 12.36
N GLU A 292 -1.94 -13.50 13.30
CA GLU A 292 -2.95 -14.29 14.03
C GLU A 292 -3.94 -13.40 14.80
N PHE A 293 -3.45 -12.34 15.44
CA PHE A 293 -4.29 -11.37 16.12
C PHE A 293 -5.24 -10.66 15.15
N LEU A 294 -4.73 -10.14 14.02
CA LEU A 294 -5.54 -9.44 13.03
C LEU A 294 -6.59 -10.35 12.40
N THR A 295 -6.17 -11.54 11.94
CA THR A 295 -7.07 -12.54 11.36
C THR A 295 -8.20 -12.89 12.33
N TRP A 296 -7.88 -13.11 13.61
CA TRP A 296 -8.88 -13.38 14.63
C TRP A 296 -9.82 -12.19 14.88
N ARG A 297 -9.29 -10.97 14.99
CA ARG A 297 -10.12 -9.78 15.25
C ARG A 297 -11.04 -9.41 14.09
N LEU A 298 -10.60 -9.66 12.87
CA LEU A 298 -11.39 -9.41 11.66
C LEU A 298 -12.36 -10.56 11.33
N GLY A 299 -12.34 -11.65 12.09
CA GLY A 299 -13.21 -12.81 11.84
C GLY A 299 -12.87 -13.56 10.55
N LEU A 300 -11.60 -13.50 10.14
CA LEU A 300 -11.08 -14.20 8.97
C LEU A 300 -10.64 -15.60 9.42
N SER A 301 -11.13 -16.65 8.74
CA SER A 301 -10.84 -18.06 9.07
C SER A 301 -10.01 -18.72 7.99
#